data_AF-A0A9P9WW00-F1
#
_entry.id   AF-A0A9P9WW00-F1
#
_cell.length_a   1.000
_cell.length_b   1.000
_cell.length_c   1.000
_cell.angle_alpha   90.00
_cell.angle_beta   90.00
_cell.angle_gamma   90.00
#
_symmetry.space_group_name_H-M   'P 1'
#
loop_
_entity.id
_entity.type
_entity.pdbx_description
1 polymer ?
#
loop_
_entity_poly.entity_id
_entity_poly.type
_entity_poly.pdbx_seq_one_letter_code
_entity_poly.pdbx_strand_id
1 'polypeptide(L)'
;MVNFSNAFLATGLLATLAAAAPSPAIVLERDVKDAETVKCPTTEVSNFGKTFKKDDIEADIKANPDPNKQTDSFPKEYRYDGTGSWPFKKKTACDDHKEKGKKIYEIPIGPSGQAWKKFGSKPGTYRVLYALDDDDQIFCGVTAHASKTDFNKVVGCEE
;
A
#
# COMPACT_ATOMS: atom_id res chain seq x y z
N MET A 1 -28.66 80.48 -7.23
CA MET A 1 -27.35 80.27 -6.61
C MET A 1 -26.94 78.81 -6.82
N VAL A 2 -25.81 78.64 -7.51
CA VAL A 2 -24.79 77.56 -7.46
C VAL A 2 -25.20 76.07 -7.33
N ASN A 3 -25.14 75.40 -8.49
CA ASN A 3 -24.41 74.15 -8.81
C ASN A 3 -23.72 73.39 -7.66
N PHE A 4 -24.01 72.08 -7.54
CA PHE A 4 -23.02 71.05 -7.17
C PHE A 4 -23.37 69.72 -7.85
N SER A 5 -22.67 69.44 -8.95
CA SER A 5 -22.32 68.08 -9.36
C SER A 5 -21.58 67.37 -8.23
N ASN A 6 -21.94 66.12 -7.94
CA ASN A 6 -20.99 65.13 -7.45
C ASN A 6 -21.40 63.76 -7.99
N ALA A 7 -20.65 63.32 -9.00
CA ALA A 7 -20.59 61.94 -9.43
C ALA A 7 -20.08 61.08 -8.26
N PHE A 8 -20.85 60.08 -7.86
CA PHE A 8 -20.32 58.98 -7.07
C PHE A 8 -20.24 57.73 -7.95
N LEU A 9 -18.99 57.32 -8.15
CA LEU A 9 -18.58 56.07 -8.75
C LEU A 9 -19.27 54.89 -8.05
N ALA A 10 -19.82 53.98 -8.83
CA ALA A 10 -19.89 52.58 -8.44
C ALA A 10 -19.41 51.77 -9.64
N THR A 11 -18.09 51.76 -9.80
CA THR A 11 -17.36 50.77 -10.60
C THR A 11 -17.76 49.41 -10.04
N GLY A 12 -18.69 48.74 -10.72
CA GLY A 12 -19.07 47.37 -10.43
C GLY A 12 -17.85 46.50 -10.62
N LEU A 13 -17.21 46.16 -9.51
CA LEU A 13 -16.09 45.23 -9.45
C LEU A 13 -16.63 43.89 -9.98
N LEU A 14 -16.30 43.55 -11.23
CA LEU A 14 -16.43 42.21 -11.76
C LEU A 14 -15.57 41.32 -10.87
N ALA A 15 -16.20 40.64 -9.91
CA ALA A 15 -15.60 39.56 -9.17
C ALA A 15 -15.20 38.49 -10.18
N THR A 16 -13.94 38.48 -10.55
CA THR A 16 -13.31 37.33 -11.19
C THR A 16 -13.46 36.17 -10.23
N LEU A 17 -14.46 35.32 -10.47
CA LEU A 17 -14.43 33.95 -10.00
C LEU A 17 -13.19 33.33 -10.65
N ALA A 18 -12.08 33.35 -9.92
CA ALA A 18 -11.01 32.41 -10.15
C ALA A 18 -11.64 31.03 -9.91
N ALA A 19 -12.08 30.40 -11.00
CA ALA A 19 -12.38 28.98 -10.99
C ALA A 19 -11.10 28.31 -10.51
N ALA A 20 -11.11 27.84 -9.26
CA ALA A 20 -10.08 26.98 -8.75
C ALA A 20 -10.09 25.75 -9.65
N ALA A 21 -9.17 25.72 -10.61
CA ALA A 21 -8.89 24.51 -11.35
C ALA A 21 -8.63 23.44 -10.30
N PRO A 22 -9.28 22.25 -10.38
CA PRO A 22 -8.97 21.17 -9.48
C PRO A 22 -7.46 20.95 -9.57
N SER A 23 -6.75 21.27 -8.49
CA SER A 23 -5.33 20.95 -8.40
C SER A 23 -5.24 19.46 -8.70
N PRO A 24 -4.41 19.03 -9.67
CA PRO A 24 -4.20 17.61 -9.89
C PRO A 24 -3.81 17.04 -8.54
N ALA A 25 -4.58 16.07 -8.04
CA ALA A 25 -4.26 15.39 -6.80
C ALA A 25 -2.85 14.84 -6.98
N ILE A 26 -1.87 15.51 -6.37
CA ILE A 26 -0.50 15.03 -6.29
C ILE A 26 -0.65 13.72 -5.53
N VAL A 27 -0.58 12.60 -6.24
CA VAL A 27 -0.41 11.30 -5.62
C VAL A 27 0.97 11.38 -5.01
N LEU A 28 1.04 11.75 -3.73
CA LEU A 28 2.28 11.69 -2.95
C LEU A 28 2.69 10.22 -2.94
N GLU A 29 3.71 9.91 -3.74
CA GLU A 29 4.33 8.60 -3.74
C GLU A 29 4.96 8.40 -2.36
N ARG A 30 4.47 7.42 -1.60
CA ARG A 30 4.99 7.10 -0.28
C ARG A 30 6.25 6.26 -0.41
N ASP A 31 7.30 6.63 0.32
CA ASP A 31 8.54 5.87 0.36
C ASP A 31 8.33 4.51 1.03
N VAL A 32 9.09 3.51 0.59
CA VAL A 32 9.11 2.20 1.24
C VAL A 32 10.32 2.12 2.16
N LYS A 33 10.11 1.78 3.43
CA LYS A 33 11.17 1.61 4.43
C LYS A 33 11.35 0.15 4.79
N ASP A 34 12.57 -0.18 5.23
CA ASP A 34 12.95 -1.49 5.77
C ASP A 34 12.79 -2.68 4.80
N ALA A 35 12.53 -2.42 3.52
CA ALA A 35 12.49 -3.47 2.52
C ALA A 35 13.88 -4.11 2.36
N GLU A 36 13.88 -5.43 2.25
CA GLU A 36 15.07 -6.26 2.15
C GLU A 36 14.84 -7.46 1.23
N THR A 37 15.90 -8.21 0.94
CA THR A 37 15.77 -9.44 0.15
C THR A 37 15.27 -10.57 1.03
N VAL A 38 14.16 -11.19 0.65
CA VAL A 38 13.49 -12.22 1.47
C VAL A 38 13.47 -13.58 0.76
N LYS A 39 13.74 -14.66 1.52
CA LYS A 39 13.71 -16.03 1.02
C LYS A 39 12.49 -16.78 1.55
N CYS A 40 11.61 -17.17 0.65
CA CYS A 40 10.48 -18.00 0.99
C CYS A 40 10.83 -19.49 0.95
N PRO A 41 10.40 -20.27 1.97
CA PRO A 41 10.61 -21.70 2.00
C PRO A 41 9.81 -22.40 0.90
N THR A 42 10.11 -23.68 0.69
CA THR A 42 9.19 -24.57 -0.02
C THR A 42 7.94 -24.79 0.83
N THR A 43 6.79 -24.85 0.19
CA THR A 43 5.51 -25.16 0.80
C THR A 43 4.75 -26.16 -0.07
N GLU A 44 3.61 -26.69 0.39
CA GLU A 44 2.82 -27.60 -0.44
C GLU A 44 2.39 -26.94 -1.76
N VAL A 45 2.16 -25.62 -1.76
CA VAL A 45 1.76 -24.85 -2.95
C VAL A 45 2.95 -24.39 -3.79
N SER A 46 4.18 -24.43 -3.26
CA SER A 46 5.39 -23.97 -3.94
C SER A 46 6.59 -24.88 -3.65
N ASN A 47 6.91 -25.77 -4.59
CA ASN A 47 7.94 -26.80 -4.40
C ASN A 47 9.39 -26.32 -4.58
N PHE A 48 9.61 -25.08 -5.02
CA PHE A 48 10.96 -24.58 -5.36
C PHE A 48 11.46 -23.44 -4.48
N GLY A 49 10.69 -23.02 -3.47
CA GLY A 49 10.96 -21.79 -2.72
C GLY A 49 10.96 -20.57 -3.65
N LYS A 50 11.18 -19.38 -3.11
CA LYS A 50 11.36 -18.17 -3.94
C LYS A 50 12.13 -17.10 -3.20
N THR A 51 13.09 -16.49 -3.86
CA THR A 51 13.76 -15.29 -3.36
C THR A 51 13.16 -14.05 -4.01
N PHE A 52 12.77 -13.09 -3.20
CA PHE A 52 12.29 -11.78 -3.63
C PHE A 52 13.33 -10.73 -3.32
N LYS A 53 13.76 -9.98 -4.34
CA LYS A 53 14.74 -8.90 -4.15
C LYS A 53 14.04 -7.70 -3.54
N LYS A 54 14.82 -6.92 -2.77
CA LYS A 54 14.38 -5.65 -2.21
C LYS A 54 13.65 -4.77 -3.23
N ASP A 55 14.28 -4.52 -4.38
CA ASP A 55 13.73 -3.62 -5.42
C ASP A 55 12.39 -4.11 -5.98
N ASP A 56 12.20 -5.44 -6.07
CA ASP A 56 10.92 -6.03 -6.53
C ASP A 56 9.82 -5.77 -5.50
N ILE A 57 10.14 -5.94 -4.21
CA ILE A 57 9.21 -5.70 -3.09
C ILE A 57 8.80 -4.22 -3.04
N GLU A 58 9.79 -3.31 -3.12
CA GLU A 58 9.53 -1.86 -3.12
C GLU A 58 8.65 -1.45 -4.31
N ALA A 59 8.95 -1.97 -5.51
CA ALA A 59 8.16 -1.69 -6.70
C ALA A 59 6.72 -2.18 -6.56
N ASP A 60 6.50 -3.37 -6.00
CA ASP A 60 5.16 -3.90 -5.74
C ASP A 60 4.39 -3.04 -4.71
N ILE A 61 5.01 -2.66 -3.60
CA ILE A 61 4.37 -1.79 -2.59
C ILE A 61 3.99 -0.43 -3.21
N LYS A 62 4.90 0.21 -3.94
CA LYS A 62 4.68 1.52 -4.57
C LYS A 62 3.63 1.50 -5.68
N ALA A 63 3.53 0.40 -6.44
CA ALA A 63 2.59 0.28 -7.54
C ALA A 63 1.13 0.09 -7.08
N ASN A 64 0.91 -0.24 -5.81
CA ASN A 64 -0.43 -0.44 -5.26
C ASN A 64 -1.04 0.87 -4.77
N PRO A 65 -2.36 1.06 -4.94
CA PRO A 65 -3.05 2.26 -4.48
C PRO A 65 -3.10 2.33 -2.94
N ASP A 66 -3.46 3.49 -2.39
CA ASP A 66 -3.69 3.63 -0.95
C ASP A 66 -4.77 2.64 -0.48
N PRO A 67 -4.48 1.74 0.48
CA PRO A 67 -5.46 0.77 0.96
C PRO A 67 -6.71 1.40 1.57
N ASN A 68 -6.65 2.65 2.03
CA ASN A 68 -7.81 3.36 2.56
C ASN A 68 -8.74 3.93 1.47
N LYS A 69 -8.30 3.96 0.20
CA LYS A 69 -9.04 4.56 -0.93
C LYS A 69 -9.41 3.54 -2.02
N GLN A 70 -9.12 2.28 -1.75
CA GLN A 70 -9.21 1.13 -2.64
C GLN A 70 -10.60 0.48 -2.54
N THR A 71 -11.18 0.05 -3.66
CA THR A 71 -12.48 -0.67 -3.69
C THR A 71 -12.37 -2.14 -4.10
N ASP A 72 -11.17 -2.63 -4.44
CA ASP A 72 -10.95 -3.99 -4.91
C ASP A 72 -10.36 -4.92 -3.85
N SER A 73 -9.96 -6.12 -4.26
CA SER A 73 -9.45 -7.15 -3.35
C SER A 73 -8.04 -6.90 -2.77
N PHE A 74 -7.20 -6.06 -3.38
CA PHE A 74 -5.84 -5.75 -2.91
C PHE A 74 -5.37 -4.34 -3.29
N PRO A 75 -4.65 -3.61 -2.42
CA PRO A 75 -4.24 -4.00 -1.06
C PRO A 75 -5.43 -4.18 -0.13
N LYS A 76 -5.33 -5.11 0.82
CA LYS A 76 -6.36 -5.33 1.84
C LYS A 76 -5.73 -5.51 3.21
N GLU A 77 -6.51 -5.27 4.25
CA GLU A 77 -6.09 -5.50 5.63
C GLU A 77 -5.74 -6.99 5.82
N TYR A 78 -4.52 -7.25 6.27
CA TYR A 78 -4.10 -8.57 6.69
C TYR A 78 -4.76 -8.89 8.02
N ARG A 79 -5.75 -9.78 7.99
CA ARG A 79 -6.47 -10.18 9.19
C ARG A 79 -5.88 -11.44 9.80
N TYR A 80 -5.67 -11.39 11.11
CA TYR A 80 -5.06 -12.44 11.91
C TYR A 80 -6.00 -13.62 12.21
N ASP A 81 -7.26 -13.56 11.75
CA ASP A 81 -8.35 -14.46 12.13
C ASP A 81 -8.50 -15.63 11.14
N GLY A 82 -7.84 -16.74 11.49
CA GLY A 82 -8.04 -18.00 10.78
C GLY A 82 -7.36 -19.18 11.44
N THR A 83 -6.21 -18.99 12.09
CA THR A 83 -5.57 -19.97 13.01
C THR A 83 -4.30 -19.48 13.73
N GLY A 84 -3.69 -18.33 13.42
CA GLY A 84 -2.27 -18.13 13.74
C GLY A 84 -1.86 -16.73 14.16
N SER A 85 -1.04 -16.69 15.20
CA SER A 85 -0.07 -15.65 15.53
C SER A 85 0.59 -15.00 14.30
N TRP A 86 1.19 -13.83 14.53
CA TRP A 86 2.11 -13.19 13.59
C TRP A 86 2.99 -14.21 12.84
N PRO A 87 3.01 -14.20 11.50
CA PRO A 87 3.58 -15.31 10.73
C PRO A 87 5.12 -15.33 10.76
N PHE A 88 5.74 -14.28 11.28
CA PHE A 88 7.19 -14.14 11.36
C PHE A 88 7.69 -14.57 12.73
N LYS A 89 8.74 -15.39 12.74
CA LYS A 89 9.41 -15.85 13.97
C LYS A 89 10.37 -14.81 14.56
N LYS A 90 10.93 -13.95 13.70
CA LYS A 90 11.80 -12.84 14.10
C LYS A 90 10.98 -11.55 14.20
N LYS A 91 11.47 -10.61 15.01
CA LYS A 91 10.91 -9.25 15.05
C LYS A 91 11.08 -8.59 13.67
N THR A 92 10.02 -7.93 13.23
CA THR A 92 9.89 -7.17 11.98
C THR A 92 9.73 -5.68 12.32
N ALA A 93 9.94 -4.80 11.34
CA ALA A 93 9.70 -3.35 11.51
C ALA A 93 8.23 -3.03 11.85
N CYS A 94 7.29 -3.93 11.53
CA CYS A 94 5.87 -3.76 11.81
C CYS A 94 5.40 -4.34 13.13
N ASP A 95 6.26 -4.98 13.94
CA ASP A 95 5.81 -5.53 15.22
C ASP A 95 5.31 -4.43 16.17
N ASP A 96 6.00 -3.29 16.21
CA ASP A 96 5.56 -2.13 17.01
C ASP A 96 4.23 -1.55 16.48
N HIS A 97 3.97 -1.64 15.18
CA HIS A 97 2.71 -1.23 14.56
C HIS A 97 1.57 -2.16 14.99
N LYS A 98 1.81 -3.46 14.90
CA LYS A 98 0.89 -4.52 15.32
C LYS A 98 0.56 -4.40 16.82
N GLU A 99 1.55 -4.20 17.68
CA GLU A 99 1.35 -4.07 19.13
C GLU A 99 0.50 -2.83 19.49
N LYS A 100 0.61 -1.76 18.72
CA LYS A 100 -0.22 -0.54 18.84
C LYS A 100 -1.61 -0.70 18.21
N GLY A 101 -1.96 -1.87 17.67
CA GLY A 101 -3.23 -2.11 16.98
C GLY A 101 -3.35 -1.37 15.65
N LYS A 102 -2.23 -0.90 15.07
CA LYS A 102 -2.24 -0.34 13.71
C LYS A 102 -2.48 -1.45 12.69
N LYS A 103 -3.08 -1.07 11.56
CA LYS A 103 -3.40 -1.99 10.48
C LYS A 103 -2.15 -2.42 9.72
N ILE A 104 -2.10 -3.70 9.37
CA ILE A 104 -1.14 -4.26 8.42
C ILE A 104 -1.91 -4.59 7.14
N TYR A 105 -1.30 -4.32 5.99
CA TYR A 105 -1.87 -4.55 4.68
C TYR A 105 -1.10 -5.66 3.96
N GLU A 106 -1.81 -6.41 3.12
CA GLU A 106 -1.24 -7.40 2.24
C GLU A 106 -1.49 -7.07 0.77
N ILE A 107 -0.49 -7.34 -0.08
CA ILE A 107 -0.58 -7.29 -1.54
C ILE A 107 0.04 -8.54 -2.17
N PRO A 108 -0.42 -8.96 -3.36
CA PRO A 108 0.30 -9.92 -4.18
C PRO A 108 1.66 -9.35 -4.58
N ILE A 109 2.66 -10.23 -4.69
CA ILE A 109 3.97 -9.88 -5.25
C ILE A 109 4.14 -10.54 -6.62
N GLY A 110 4.61 -9.77 -7.59
CA GLY A 110 4.75 -10.23 -8.96
C GLY A 110 5.90 -11.22 -9.17
N PRO A 111 6.05 -11.74 -10.41
CA PRO A 111 7.30 -12.34 -10.83
C PRO A 111 8.41 -11.28 -10.84
N SER A 112 9.66 -11.67 -10.57
CA SER A 112 10.80 -10.75 -10.47
C SER A 112 10.87 -9.77 -11.63
N GLY A 113 11.08 -8.49 -11.32
CA GLY A 113 11.15 -7.39 -12.29
C GLY A 113 9.80 -6.86 -12.79
N GLN A 114 8.66 -7.36 -12.31
CA GLN A 114 7.34 -6.81 -12.65
C GLN A 114 6.41 -6.80 -11.45
N ALA A 115 5.97 -5.62 -11.04
CA ALA A 115 4.91 -5.48 -10.06
C ALA A 115 3.63 -6.19 -10.53
N TRP A 116 2.90 -6.80 -9.60
CA TRP A 116 1.67 -7.51 -9.87
C TRP A 116 0.62 -6.57 -10.47
N LYS A 117 0.10 -6.94 -11.65
CA LYS A 117 -0.96 -6.20 -12.32
C LYS A 117 -2.31 -6.83 -12.06
N LYS A 118 -3.22 -6.01 -11.54
CA LYS A 118 -4.60 -6.35 -11.16
C LYS A 118 -5.43 -7.03 -12.25
N PHE A 119 -5.24 -6.67 -13.53
CA PHE A 119 -6.17 -7.13 -14.59
C PHE A 119 -5.80 -8.53 -15.10
N GLY A 120 -6.66 -9.52 -14.80
CA GLY A 120 -6.57 -10.88 -15.34
C GLY A 120 -5.54 -11.81 -14.69
N SER A 121 -4.76 -11.32 -13.71
CA SER A 121 -3.70 -12.09 -13.07
C SER A 121 -4.19 -12.73 -11.77
N LYS A 122 -3.93 -14.04 -11.60
CA LYS A 122 -4.08 -14.67 -10.28
C LYS A 122 -3.08 -14.03 -9.31
N PRO A 123 -3.44 -13.79 -8.04
CA PRO A 123 -2.57 -13.15 -7.06
C PRO A 123 -1.38 -14.04 -6.63
N GLY A 124 -1.29 -15.28 -7.12
CA GLY A 124 -0.20 -16.19 -6.79
C GLY A 124 -0.19 -16.60 -5.31
N THR A 125 0.90 -17.25 -4.91
CA THR A 125 1.06 -17.90 -3.61
C THR A 125 1.71 -17.03 -2.53
N TYR A 126 2.23 -15.86 -2.89
CA TYR A 126 3.03 -15.01 -2.00
C TYR A 126 2.37 -13.65 -1.79
N ARG A 127 2.54 -13.08 -0.60
CA ARG A 127 2.05 -11.75 -0.25
C ARG A 127 3.14 -10.93 0.42
N VAL A 128 3.27 -9.68 0.04
CA VAL A 128 4.05 -8.70 0.80
C VAL A 128 3.13 -8.10 1.87
N LEU A 129 3.64 -8.04 3.10
CA LEU A 129 3.00 -7.36 4.22
C LEU A 129 3.70 -6.02 4.46
N TYR A 130 2.91 -4.97 4.65
CA TYR A 130 3.41 -3.63 4.97
C TYR A 130 2.44 -2.86 5.86
N ALA A 131 2.95 -1.89 6.61
CA ALA A 131 2.17 -0.94 7.39
C ALA A 131 2.24 0.46 6.76
N LEU A 132 1.30 1.32 7.11
CA LEU A 132 1.39 2.75 6.83
C LEU A 132 1.83 3.47 8.10
N ASP A 133 2.88 4.29 8.00
CA ASP A 133 3.35 5.18 9.06
C ASP A 133 3.50 6.58 8.51
N ASP A 134 2.53 7.44 8.80
CA ASP A 134 2.41 8.78 8.21
C ASP A 134 2.52 8.77 6.67
N ASP A 135 3.62 9.28 6.13
CA ASP A 135 3.91 9.36 4.68
C ASP A 135 4.75 8.18 4.17
N ASP A 136 5.12 7.23 5.04
CA ASP A 136 5.94 6.07 4.72
C ASP A 136 5.13 4.76 4.68
N GLN A 137 5.64 3.81 3.90
CA GLN A 137 5.18 2.42 3.81
C GLN A 137 6.25 1.51 4.42
N ILE A 138 5.96 0.97 5.60
CA ILE A 138 6.93 0.17 6.36
C ILE A 138 6.79 -1.29 5.94
N PHE A 139 7.83 -1.88 5.34
CA PHE A 139 7.84 -3.29 4.99
C PHE A 139 7.85 -4.18 6.25
N CYS A 140 6.95 -5.16 6.30
CA CYS A 140 6.87 -6.11 7.42
C CYS A 140 7.53 -7.45 7.11
N GLY A 141 7.53 -7.86 5.85
CA GLY A 141 7.97 -9.19 5.44
C GLY A 141 7.14 -9.75 4.28
N VAL A 142 7.53 -10.94 3.81
CA VAL A 142 6.76 -11.71 2.80
C VAL A 142 6.16 -12.93 3.46
N THR A 143 4.93 -13.28 3.09
CA THR A 143 4.30 -14.54 3.48
C THR A 143 4.04 -15.43 2.27
N ALA A 144 4.02 -16.73 2.50
CA ALA A 144 3.65 -17.74 1.50
C ALA A 144 2.45 -18.54 2.00
N HIS A 145 1.47 -18.80 1.12
CA HIS A 145 0.47 -19.83 1.38
C HIS A 145 1.18 -21.18 1.59
N ALA A 146 0.73 -21.93 2.59
CA ALA A 146 1.38 -23.17 3.02
C ALA A 146 0.61 -24.42 2.57
N SER A 147 -0.70 -24.32 2.34
CA SER A 147 -1.58 -25.45 2.03
C SER A 147 -2.36 -25.25 0.74
N LYS A 148 -2.57 -26.33 -0.02
CA LYS A 148 -3.43 -26.34 -1.23
C LYS A 148 -4.92 -26.33 -0.89
N THR A 149 -5.29 -26.79 0.31
CA THR A 149 -6.69 -26.97 0.73
C THR A 149 -7.15 -25.89 1.70
N ASP A 150 -6.21 -25.21 2.36
CA ASP A 150 -6.50 -24.14 3.32
C ASP A 150 -5.66 -22.89 2.98
N PHE A 151 -6.29 -21.95 2.28
CA PHE A 151 -5.64 -20.71 1.88
C PHE A 151 -5.38 -19.75 3.05
N ASN A 152 -5.94 -20.01 4.25
CA ASN A 152 -5.65 -19.21 5.43
C ASN A 152 -4.36 -19.65 6.12
N LYS A 153 -3.84 -20.84 5.79
CA LYS A 153 -2.52 -21.28 6.26
C LYS A 153 -1.44 -20.55 5.49
N VAL A 154 -0.79 -19.62 6.17
CA VAL A 154 0.37 -18.89 5.67
C VAL A 154 1.58 -19.09 6.58
N VAL A 155 2.77 -19.00 6.00
CA VAL A 155 4.04 -18.99 6.72
C VAL A 155 4.79 -17.72 6.37
N GLY A 156 5.48 -17.12 7.35
CA GLY A 156 6.44 -16.05 7.07
C GLY A 156 7.62 -16.61 6.30
N CYS A 157 8.02 -15.90 5.26
CA CYS A 157 9.28 -16.13 4.57
C CYS A 157 10.42 -15.62 5.48
N GLU A 158 11.53 -16.37 5.52
CA GLU A 158 12.68 -16.06 6.36
C GLU A 158 13.81 -15.45 5.52
N GLU A 159 14.85 -14.92 6.18
CA GLU A 159 16.09 -14.46 5.54
C GLU A 159 17.12 -15.59 5.38
#